data_AF-A0A532TYA7-F1
#
_entry.id   AF-A0A532TYA7-F1
#
_cell.length_a   1.000
_cell.length_b   1.000
_cell.length_c   1.000
_cell.angle_alpha   90.00
_cell.angle_beta   90.00
_cell.angle_gamma   90.00
#
_symmetry.space_group_name_H-M   'P 1'
#
loop_
_entity.id
_entity.type
_entity.pdbx_description
1 polymer ?
#
loop_
_entity_poly.entity_id
_entity_poly.type
_entity_poly.pdbx_seq_one_letter_code
_entity_poly.pdbx_strand_id
1 'polypeptide(L)'
;MMLEKLEKNPEIVIIATEEVFKTYELMCLDKLKEIGRSTAKGWSFAMGYNHRSSLAKIIRRIKERYPEKLKIYEDRYPRLYEAM
;
A
#
# COMPACT_ATOMS: atom_id res chain seq x y z
N MET A 1 28.19 -44.48 -13.64
CA MET A 1 27.29 -44.38 -12.46
C MET A 1 27.97 -43.44 -11.47
N MET A 2 27.45 -42.22 -11.33
CA MET A 2 26.81 -41.69 -10.10
C MET A 2 27.86 -41.42 -9.00
N LEU A 3 28.12 -40.19 -8.53
CA LEU A 3 27.21 -39.10 -8.23
C LEU A 3 27.81 -37.71 -8.49
N GLU A 4 26.94 -36.88 -9.09
CA GLU A 4 26.66 -35.49 -8.70
C GLU A 4 27.77 -34.47 -8.88
N LYS A 5 27.73 -33.90 -10.08
CA LYS A 5 27.91 -32.47 -10.34
C LYS A 5 27.55 -31.66 -9.09
N LEU A 6 28.55 -31.04 -8.49
CA LEU A 6 28.37 -29.87 -7.64
C LEU A 6 27.88 -28.71 -8.53
N GLU A 7 26.63 -28.82 -8.98
CA GLU A 7 25.77 -27.69 -9.29
C GLU A 7 25.51 -26.98 -7.95
N LYS A 8 26.53 -26.31 -7.42
CA LYS A 8 26.35 -25.38 -6.30
C LYS A 8 25.85 -24.06 -6.88
N ASN A 9 24.60 -24.16 -7.29
CA ASN A 9 23.52 -23.26 -7.00
C ASN A 9 23.56 -21.86 -7.65
N PRO A 10 22.76 -21.63 -8.72
CA PRO A 10 22.41 -20.29 -9.18
C PRO A 10 21.49 -19.56 -8.19
N GLU A 11 21.19 -20.13 -7.01
CA GLU A 11 20.55 -19.46 -5.88
C GLU A 11 21.44 -18.42 -5.17
N ILE A 12 22.28 -17.75 -5.93
CA ILE A 12 22.30 -16.30 -5.86
C ILE A 12 21.02 -15.85 -6.60
N VAL A 13 19.79 -16.31 -6.28
CA VAL A 13 18.83 -15.68 -5.32
C VAL A 13 19.27 -14.27 -4.88
N ILE A 14 19.77 -13.50 -5.84
CA ILE A 14 19.37 -12.12 -6.02
C ILE A 14 17.86 -12.25 -6.23
N ILE A 15 17.11 -12.29 -5.13
CA ILE A 15 15.72 -11.85 -5.15
C ILE A 15 15.86 -10.38 -5.49
N ALA A 16 15.99 -10.10 -6.78
CA ALA A 16 15.64 -8.83 -7.35
C ALA A 16 14.15 -8.71 -7.06
N THR A 17 13.81 -8.30 -5.83
CA THR A 17 12.62 -7.50 -5.65
C THR A 17 12.88 -6.32 -6.56
N GLU A 18 12.38 -6.36 -7.78
CA GLU A 18 12.29 -5.20 -8.64
C GLU A 18 11.70 -4.12 -7.75
N GLU A 19 12.51 -3.16 -7.30
CA GLU A 19 12.04 -2.03 -6.51
C GLU A 19 11.17 -1.21 -7.45
N VAL A 20 9.90 -1.60 -7.54
CA VAL A 20 8.90 -0.85 -8.29
C VAL A 20 8.77 0.47 -7.55
N PHE A 21 9.30 1.53 -8.15
CA PHE A 21 9.15 2.89 -7.64
C PHE A 21 7.65 3.20 -7.51
N LYS A 22 7.16 3.22 -6.28
CA LYS A 22 5.78 3.59 -5.97
C LYS A 22 5.71 5.06 -5.61
N THR A 23 4.70 5.73 -6.14
CA THR A 23 4.34 7.07 -5.66
C THR A 23 3.86 6.99 -4.22
N TYR A 24 3.97 8.09 -3.48
CA TYR A 24 3.50 8.13 -2.10
C TYR A 24 1.99 7.84 -1.99
N GLU A 25 1.21 8.24 -2.99
CA GLU A 25 -0.20 7.88 -3.11
C GLU A 25 -0.42 6.35 -3.17
N LEU A 26 0.40 5.63 -3.93
CA LEU A 26 0.33 4.17 -4.03
C LEU A 26 0.78 3.49 -2.73
N MET A 27 1.82 4.00 -2.07
CA MET A 27 2.24 3.50 -0.76
C MET A 27 1.13 3.67 0.30
N CYS A 28 0.41 4.80 0.26
CA CYS A 28 -0.73 5.01 1.15
C CYS A 28 -1.86 4.00 0.88
N LEU A 29 -2.14 3.71 -0.40
CA LEU A 29 -3.13 2.70 -0.79
C LEU A 29 -2.72 1.30 -0.35
N ASP A 30 -1.45 0.93 -0.49
CA ASP A 30 -0.93 -0.35 0.00
C ASP A 30 -1.13 -0.47 1.52
N LYS A 31 -0.83 0.58 2.27
CA LYS A 31 -1.07 0.58 3.72
C LYS A 31 -2.55 0.49 4.07
N LEU A 32 -3.41 1.18 3.30
CA LEU A 32 -4.86 1.06 3.48
C LEU A 32 -5.34 -0.36 3.17
N LYS A 33 -4.76 -1.04 2.17
CA LYS A 33 -5.04 -2.44 1.85
C LYS A 33 -4.63 -3.37 3.00
N GLU A 34 -3.48 -3.12 3.62
CA GLU A 34 -2.97 -3.87 4.78
C GLU A 34 -3.89 -3.75 6.01
N ILE A 35 -4.34 -2.53 6.35
CA ILE A 35 -5.22 -2.30 7.52
C ILE A 35 -6.71 -2.54 7.24
N GLY A 36 -7.06 -2.77 5.98
CA GLY A 36 -8.45 -2.88 5.52
C GLY A 36 -9.22 -1.56 5.61
N ARG A 37 -10.54 -1.67 5.83
CA ARG A 37 -11.42 -0.50 5.87
C ARG A 37 -11.11 0.39 7.07
N SER A 38 -10.82 1.66 6.84
CA SER A 38 -10.47 2.60 7.92
C SER A 38 -11.03 4.00 7.70
N THR A 39 -11.06 4.80 8.78
CA THR A 39 -11.34 6.24 8.69
C THR A 39 -10.08 6.98 8.22
N ALA A 40 -10.21 8.21 7.70
CA ALA A 40 -9.05 9.03 7.37
C ALA A 40 -8.09 9.21 8.56
N LYS A 41 -8.61 9.30 9.79
CA LYS A 41 -7.81 9.37 11.02
C LYS A 41 -7.04 8.08 11.25
N GLY A 42 -7.73 6.93 11.19
CA GLY A 42 -7.12 5.62 11.40
C GLY A 42 -6.03 5.33 10.38
N TRP A 43 -6.31 5.63 9.11
CA TRP A 43 -5.33 5.53 8.03
C TRP A 43 -4.13 6.46 8.25
N SER A 44 -4.35 7.70 8.68
CA SER A 44 -3.27 8.65 8.97
C SER A 44 -2.34 8.14 10.07
N PHE A 45 -2.91 7.59 11.14
CA PHE A 45 -2.14 7.01 12.24
C PHE A 45 -1.40 5.73 11.82
N ALA A 46 -2.01 4.89 10.98
CA ALA A 46 -1.34 3.71 10.43
C ALA A 46 -0.15 4.05 9.52
N MET A 47 -0.15 5.24 8.91
CA MET A 47 0.99 5.80 8.17
C MET A 47 2.05 6.46 9.08
N GLY A 48 1.85 6.48 10.40
CA GLY A 48 2.78 7.08 11.37
C GLY A 48 2.60 8.59 11.58
N TYR A 49 1.52 9.19 11.08
CA TYR A 49 1.25 10.61 11.34
C TYR A 49 0.62 10.83 12.72
N ASN A 50 0.90 11.98 13.34
CA ASN A 50 0.31 12.36 14.63
C ASN A 50 -1.03 13.11 14.51
N HIS A 51 -1.38 13.57 13.30
CA HIS A 51 -2.59 14.36 13.07
C HIS A 51 -3.59 13.65 12.15
N ARG A 52 -4.87 13.80 12.47
CA ARG A 52 -6.00 13.20 11.74
C ARG A 52 -6.15 13.69 10.29
N SER A 53 -5.62 14.89 9.99
CA SER A 53 -5.78 15.56 8.70
C SER A 53 -4.57 15.42 7.78
N SER A 54 -3.48 14.77 8.22
CA SER A 54 -2.25 14.66 7.43
C SER A 54 -2.46 14.00 6.06
N LEU A 55 -3.39 13.04 5.98
CA LEU A 55 -3.74 12.38 4.71
C LEU A 55 -4.78 13.13 3.86
N ALA A 56 -5.37 14.24 4.30
CA ALA A 56 -6.47 14.88 3.56
C ALA A 56 -6.07 15.27 2.13
N LYS A 57 -4.85 15.82 1.95
CA LYS A 57 -4.32 16.19 0.63
C LYS A 57 -4.02 14.96 -0.23
N ILE A 58 -3.52 13.88 0.38
CA ILE A 58 -3.21 12.62 -0.31
C ILE A 58 -4.49 11.93 -0.77
N ILE A 59 -5.51 11.85 0.09
CA ILE A 59 -6.83 11.32 -0.26
C ILE A 59 -7.40 12.07 -1.47
N ARG A 60 -7.31 13.41 -1.50
CA ARG A 60 -7.76 14.20 -2.64
C ARG A 60 -7.01 13.82 -3.94
N ARG A 61 -5.67 13.72 -3.88
CA ARG A 61 -4.86 13.32 -5.03
C ARG A 61 -5.16 11.90 -5.50
N ILE A 62 -5.40 10.97 -4.59
CA ILE A 62 -5.79 9.60 -4.92
C ILE A 62 -7.13 9.60 -5.64
N LYS A 63 -8.13 10.35 -5.15
CA LYS A 63 -9.42 10.48 -5.84
C LYS A 63 -9.29 11.05 -7.25
N GLU A 64 -8.37 11.98 -7.46
CA GLU A 64 -8.13 12.61 -8.77
C GLU A 64 -7.35 11.69 -9.73
N ARG A 65 -6.34 10.97 -9.24
CA ARG A 65 -5.39 10.21 -10.06
C ARG A 65 -5.69 8.71 -10.17
N TYR A 66 -6.32 8.13 -9.16
CA TYR A 66 -6.59 6.70 -9.03
C TYR A 66 -8.01 6.48 -8.46
N PRO A 67 -9.06 7.07 -9.06
CA PRO A 67 -10.43 6.96 -8.56
C PRO A 67 -10.91 5.51 -8.42
N GLU A 68 -10.42 4.61 -9.26
CA GLU A 68 -10.74 3.18 -9.27
C GLU A 68 -10.12 2.39 -8.12
N LYS A 69 -9.06 2.91 -7.48
CA LYS A 69 -8.32 2.20 -6.42
C LYS A 69 -8.79 2.53 -5.01
N LEU A 70 -9.68 3.52 -4.86
CA LEU A 70 -10.14 4.00 -3.57
C LEU A 70 -11.67 3.99 -3.50
N LYS A 71 -12.21 3.06 -2.73
CA LYS A 71 -13.63 3.04 -2.41
C LYS A 71 -13.89 3.91 -1.18
N ILE A 72 -14.88 4.80 -1.30
CA ILE A 72 -15.30 5.73 -0.25
C ILE A 72 -16.74 5.40 0.14
N TYR A 73 -16.94 5.15 1.43
CA TYR A 73 -18.27 4.90 2.00
C TYR A 73 -18.80 6.23 2.55
N GLU A 74 -19.74 6.84 1.83
CA GLU A 74 -20.30 8.16 2.14
C GLU A 74 -21.53 8.11 3.05
N ASP A 75 -22.04 6.92 3.36
CA ASP A 75 -23.28 6.68 4.11
C ASP A 75 -23.18 7.04 5.60
N ARG A 76 -21.97 7.18 6.16
CA ARG A 76 -21.76 7.53 7.58
C ARG A 76 -20.59 8.49 7.80
N TYR A 77 -20.72 9.33 8.83
CA TYR A 77 -19.63 10.13 9.37
C TYR A 77 -19.06 9.47 10.63
N PRO A 78 -17.73 9.33 10.78
CA PRO A 78 -16.69 9.70 9.81
C PRO A 78 -16.66 8.77 8.58
N ARG A 79 -16.32 9.33 7.41
CA ARG A 79 -16.21 8.58 6.15
C ARG A 79 -15.19 7.44 6.30
N LEU A 80 -15.53 6.30 5.71
CA LEU A 80 -14.65 5.13 5.64
C LEU A 80 -14.06 4.99 4.23
N TYR A 81 -12.85 4.44 4.20
CA TYR A 81 -12.03 4.27 3.01
C TYR A 81 -11.55 2.82 2.95
N GLU A 82 -11.49 2.27 1.75
CA GLU A 82 -10.99 0.92 1.49
C GLU A 82 -10.25 0.91 0.15
N ALA A 83 -9.07 0.29 0.12
CA ALA A 83 -8.31 0.12 -1.12
C ALA A 83 -8.88 -1.06 -1.93
N MET A 84 -9.02 -0.88 -3.24
CA MET A 84 -9.54 -1.91 -4.16
C MET A 84 -8.41 -2.78 -4.73
#